data_AF-A0A7C6U5G2-F1
#
_entry.id   AF-A0A7C6U5G2-F1
#
_cell.length_a   1.000
_cell.length_b   1.000
_cell.length_c   1.000
_cell.angle_alpha   90.00
_cell.angle_beta   90.00
_cell.angle_gamma   90.00
#
_symmetry.space_group_name_H-M   'P 1'
#
loop_
_entity.id
_entity.type
_entity.pdbx_description
1 polymer ?
#
loop_
_entity_poly.entity_id
_entity_poly.type
_entity_poly.pdbx_seq_one_letter_code
_entity_poly.pdbx_strand_id
1 'polypeptide(L)'
;MRKLKINKIFTFIFFIAFSLLSSTITLNALDNTERTSYLQPDYFSDLENTEDLIGLFDYCFEGMLFKLEGVSQYNGNGTDIPYTFYRVKVTKKVKGIVDNQVIIKFYGGYNEEGELILPENATMPEIGEIYTFYCNRTKLNYKDDQRTIDGSYIISSPECIVKGHYQEKNEVPAENETINIDKPMIPKTFFYRDELEFSILSFSDPFLEASIISLNTTYKFKLYGDNPRYFKIKRDTLDYLAFYSTGDFDVKVSVYDEYLTLVGTNDDVNTSRGYLYTSGYNFFFHFYADKNSTYYFKVSTYNPNASDSTTIKCVVDNYYESDYSKLINSKHAVKNESIYYDNQTSYSYYISMSAAEWNKLNTIQLRHYSTNTRKDVTIYTYNDPDTTTLAYTNKHWLFGWRVYYNDYYFSTMKASERFKTIMHEFGHLLGFDEFNGPGYGESNNNVMVQGMRGLYNLGPADIAVYRQRWG
;
A
#
# COMPACT_ATOMS: atom_id res chain seq x y z
N MET A 1 14.43 -3.74 -57.86
CA MET A 1 15.59 -3.07 -57.21
C MET A 1 15.38 -1.61 -56.79
N ARG A 2 14.54 -0.78 -57.44
CA ARG A 2 14.33 0.63 -57.05
C ARG A 2 13.56 0.84 -55.72
N LYS A 3 12.57 0.00 -55.39
CA LYS A 3 11.77 0.13 -54.15
C LYS A 3 12.57 -0.11 -52.85
N LEU A 4 13.62 -0.94 -52.89
CA LEU A 4 14.44 -1.25 -51.71
C LEU A 4 15.37 -0.10 -51.29
N LYS A 5 15.70 0.83 -52.19
CA LYS A 5 16.52 2.00 -51.85
C LYS A 5 15.72 3.12 -51.18
N ILE A 6 14.42 3.23 -51.47
CA ILE A 6 13.56 4.29 -50.91
C ILE A 6 13.30 4.05 -49.42
N ASN A 7 13.03 2.80 -49.00
CA ASN A 7 12.77 2.49 -47.59
C ASN A 7 13.98 2.79 -46.70
N LYS A 8 15.20 2.52 -47.16
CA LYS A 8 16.43 2.81 -46.39
C LYS A 8 16.66 4.31 -46.18
N ILE A 9 16.27 5.14 -47.14
CA ILE A 9 16.38 6.60 -47.03
C ILE A 9 15.38 7.12 -45.98
N PHE A 10 14.14 6.63 -45.98
CA PHE A 10 13.14 7.00 -44.98
C PHE A 10 13.52 6.58 -43.57
N THR A 11 14.05 5.36 -43.38
CA THR A 11 14.49 4.91 -42.06
C THR A 11 15.64 5.75 -41.53
N PHE A 12 16.57 6.16 -42.40
CA PHE A 12 17.70 7.01 -42.03
C PHE A 12 17.27 8.44 -41.65
N ILE A 13 16.34 9.04 -42.41
CA ILE A 13 15.79 10.37 -42.09
C ILE A 13 15.00 10.32 -40.77
N PHE A 14 14.23 9.25 -40.54
CA PHE A 14 13.50 9.07 -39.28
C PHE A 14 14.45 8.94 -38.08
N PHE A 15 15.56 8.22 -38.23
CA PHE A 15 16.57 8.08 -37.18
C PHE A 15 17.24 9.43 -36.84
N ILE A 16 17.55 10.24 -37.86
CA ILE A 16 18.11 11.58 -37.66
C ILE A 16 17.10 12.49 -36.97
N ALA A 17 15.85 12.52 -37.43
CA ALA A 17 14.80 13.32 -36.80
C ALA A 17 14.56 12.93 -35.34
N PHE A 18 14.58 11.62 -35.03
CA PHE A 18 14.42 11.12 -33.66
C PHE A 18 15.62 11.48 -32.77
N SER A 19 16.84 11.43 -33.31
CA SER A 19 18.05 11.84 -32.58
C SER A 19 18.12 13.35 -32.31
N LEU A 20 17.61 14.17 -33.24
CA LEU A 20 17.50 15.62 -33.03
C LEU A 20 16.43 15.93 -31.98
N LEU A 21 15.27 15.26 -32.03
CA LEU A 21 14.19 15.47 -31.06
C LEU A 21 14.61 15.06 -29.63
N SER A 22 15.33 13.93 -29.49
CA SER A 22 15.86 13.50 -28.19
C SER A 22 16.92 14.48 -27.67
N SER A 23 17.78 15.02 -28.54
CA SER A 23 18.78 16.01 -28.13
C SER A 23 18.15 17.32 -27.63
N THR A 24 17.05 17.79 -28.22
CA THR A 24 16.32 18.99 -27.75
C THR A 24 15.60 18.77 -26.43
N ILE A 25 15.06 17.56 -26.19
CA ILE A 25 14.45 17.21 -24.90
C ILE A 25 15.52 17.15 -23.80
N THR A 26 16.70 16.60 -24.14
CA THR A 26 17.82 16.50 -23.20
C THR A 26 18.44 17.87 -22.89
N LEU A 27 18.53 18.75 -23.88
CA LEU A 27 18.97 20.13 -23.70
C LEU A 27 17.99 20.95 -22.86
N ASN A 28 16.68 20.84 -23.09
CA ASN A 28 15.68 21.50 -22.23
C ASN A 28 15.65 20.95 -20.79
N ALA A 29 15.99 19.68 -20.58
CA ALA A 29 16.13 19.10 -19.25
C ALA A 29 17.40 19.55 -18.51
N LEU A 30 18.45 19.97 -19.25
CA LEU A 30 19.71 20.49 -18.70
C LEU A 30 19.71 22.01 -18.54
N ASP A 31 18.86 22.73 -19.28
CA ASP A 31 18.76 24.20 -19.25
C ASP A 31 17.71 24.72 -18.25
N ASN A 32 17.02 23.81 -17.56
CA ASN A 32 16.35 24.15 -16.30
C ASN A 32 17.41 24.31 -15.22
N THR A 33 18.10 25.45 -15.22
CA THR A 33 18.70 25.99 -13.98
C THR A 33 17.62 25.91 -12.91
N GLU A 34 17.85 25.08 -11.89
CA GLU A 34 16.95 24.88 -10.74
C GLU A 34 16.44 26.25 -10.30
N ARG A 35 15.19 26.57 -10.66
CA ARG A 35 14.58 27.79 -10.16
C ARG A 35 14.34 27.53 -8.69
N THR A 36 15.03 28.29 -7.84
CA THR A 36 14.76 28.30 -6.41
C THR A 36 13.84 29.47 -6.13
N SER A 37 12.63 29.18 -5.66
CA SER A 37 11.67 30.18 -5.21
C SER A 37 11.67 30.23 -3.69
N TYR A 38 11.91 31.43 -3.15
CA TYR A 38 11.86 31.69 -1.72
C TYR A 38 10.50 32.29 -1.35
N LEU A 39 9.87 31.74 -0.32
CA LEU A 39 8.61 32.23 0.21
C LEU A 39 8.84 32.84 1.59
N GLN A 40 8.24 34.01 1.82
CA GLN A 40 8.22 34.68 3.11
C GLN A 40 6.84 34.45 3.75
N PRO A 41 6.67 33.40 4.56
CA PRO A 41 5.39 33.13 5.18
C PRO A 41 5.00 34.18 6.22
N ASP A 42 3.75 34.68 6.16
CA ASP A 42 3.20 35.68 7.09
C ASP A 42 3.14 35.22 8.57
N TYR A 43 3.40 33.94 8.84
CA TYR A 43 3.35 33.30 10.16
C TYR A 43 4.74 33.04 10.77
N PHE A 44 5.80 33.61 10.20
CA PHE A 44 7.16 33.44 10.71
C PHE A 44 7.34 34.20 12.02
N SER A 45 7.41 33.46 13.14
CA SER A 45 7.83 34.03 14.41
C SER A 45 9.29 34.45 14.30
N ASP A 46 9.64 35.64 14.79
CA ASP A 46 11.01 36.13 14.86
C ASP A 46 11.83 35.30 15.89
N LEU A 47 12.29 34.13 15.45
CA LEU A 47 13.11 33.21 16.24
C LEU A 47 14.56 33.68 16.35
N GLU A 48 15.02 34.53 15.43
CA GLU A 48 16.39 35.06 15.42
C GLU A 48 16.71 35.85 16.70
N ASN A 49 15.71 36.52 17.28
CA ASN A 49 15.85 37.34 18.48
C ASN A 49 15.52 36.59 19.79
N THR A 50 15.21 35.29 19.74
CA THR A 50 14.91 34.52 20.95
C THR A 50 16.16 33.99 21.63
N GLU A 51 16.42 34.42 22.86
CA GLU A 51 17.59 33.94 23.64
C GLU A 51 17.50 32.45 24.04
N ASP A 52 16.28 31.90 24.19
CA ASP A 52 16.03 30.52 24.59
C ASP A 52 15.16 29.75 23.58
N LEU A 53 15.77 29.35 22.45
CA LEU A 53 15.15 28.44 21.48
C LEU A 53 14.70 27.12 22.11
N ILE A 54 15.43 26.57 23.09
CA ILE A 54 15.06 25.30 23.75
C ILE A 54 13.75 25.45 24.51
N GLY A 55 13.53 26.59 25.17
CA GLY A 55 12.31 26.90 25.90
C GLY A 55 11.05 26.87 25.04
N LEU A 56 11.16 27.26 23.76
CA LEU A 56 10.03 27.38 22.83
C LEU A 56 9.48 26.05 22.30
N PHE A 57 10.28 24.98 22.30
CA PHE A 57 9.91 23.71 21.67
C PHE A 57 9.81 22.58 22.70
N ASP A 58 8.86 21.68 22.49
CA ASP A 58 8.67 20.52 23.36
C ASP A 58 9.84 19.53 23.27
N TYR A 59 10.52 19.50 22.12
CA TYR A 59 11.60 18.56 21.83
C TYR A 59 12.85 19.26 21.31
N CYS A 60 14.00 18.76 21.76
CA CYS A 60 15.32 19.09 21.22
C CYS A 60 16.18 17.83 21.17
N PHE A 61 16.78 17.54 20.03
CA PHE A 61 17.67 16.38 19.88
C PHE A 61 18.68 16.56 18.76
N GLU A 62 19.81 15.87 18.86
CA GLU A 62 20.76 15.72 17.76
C GLU A 62 20.45 14.42 17.00
N GLY A 63 20.57 14.46 15.69
CA GLY A 63 20.42 13.27 14.88
C GLY A 63 21.00 13.40 13.49
N MET A 64 21.33 12.25 12.90
CA MET A 64 21.83 12.15 11.55
C MET A 64 20.67 11.94 10.58
N LEU A 65 20.54 12.80 9.58
CA LEU A 65 19.62 12.55 8.47
C LEU A 65 20.18 11.39 7.65
N PHE A 66 19.44 10.30 7.49
CA PHE A 66 19.96 9.15 6.77
C PHE A 66 19.07 8.66 5.64
N LYS A 67 17.84 9.20 5.52
CA LYS A 67 16.93 8.88 4.42
C LYS A 67 15.98 10.04 4.11
N LEU A 68 15.74 10.28 2.83
CA LEU A 68 14.61 11.06 2.33
C LEU A 68 13.40 10.13 2.22
N GLU A 69 12.33 10.40 2.98
CA GLU A 69 11.09 9.61 2.96
C GLU A 69 10.19 9.99 1.79
N GLY A 70 10.20 11.26 1.39
CA GLY A 70 9.42 11.75 0.26
C GLY A 70 9.11 13.24 0.37
N VAL A 71 8.37 13.74 -0.62
CA VAL A 71 7.88 15.13 -0.68
C VAL A 71 6.37 15.10 -0.81
N SER A 72 5.66 15.81 0.05
CA SER A 72 4.21 16.02 -0.05
C SER A 72 3.93 17.37 -0.70
N GLN A 73 3.25 17.32 -1.83
CA GLN A 73 2.89 18.48 -2.65
C GLN A 73 1.76 19.29 -2.01
N TYR A 74 1.61 20.54 -2.45
CA TYR A 74 0.48 21.37 -2.05
C TYR A 74 -0.82 20.79 -2.61
N ASN A 75 -1.83 20.63 -1.75
CA ASN A 75 -3.13 20.04 -2.11
C ASN A 75 -4.30 21.02 -1.98
N GLY A 76 -4.02 22.33 -1.89
CA GLY A 76 -5.04 23.35 -1.61
C GLY A 76 -5.21 23.69 -0.13
N ASN A 77 -4.61 22.94 0.80
CA ASN A 77 -4.70 23.19 2.23
C ASN A 77 -3.35 23.58 2.85
N GLY A 78 -3.41 24.56 3.76
CA GLY A 78 -2.24 25.10 4.45
C GLY A 78 -1.38 25.95 3.53
N THR A 79 -0.07 25.78 3.62
CA THR A 79 0.92 26.59 2.92
C THR A 79 1.21 25.99 1.55
N ASP A 80 1.44 26.82 0.54
CA ASP A 80 1.80 26.42 -0.83
C ASP A 80 3.24 25.87 -0.93
N ILE A 81 3.96 25.80 0.19
CA ILE A 81 5.29 25.20 0.31
C ILE A 81 5.16 23.68 0.40
N PRO A 82 5.87 22.88 -0.43
CA PRO A 82 5.96 21.43 -0.29
C PRO A 82 6.54 21.01 1.07
N TYR A 83 6.18 19.82 1.56
CA TYR A 83 6.78 19.26 2.76
C TYR A 83 7.75 18.15 2.42
N THR A 84 9.02 18.30 2.77
CA THR A 84 10.00 17.23 2.64
C THR A 84 10.11 16.46 3.95
N PHE A 85 10.03 15.13 3.87
CA PHE A 85 10.13 14.26 5.02
C PHE A 85 11.47 13.56 5.06
N TYR A 86 12.15 13.65 6.20
CA TYR A 86 13.43 12.96 6.41
C TYR A 86 13.35 12.02 7.59
N ARG A 87 14.03 10.88 7.47
CA ARG A 87 14.27 9.98 8.59
C ARG A 87 15.57 10.34 9.28
N VAL A 88 15.48 10.45 10.60
CA VAL A 88 16.57 10.88 11.47
C VAL A 88 16.91 9.77 12.44
N LYS A 89 18.18 9.42 12.52
CA LYS A 89 18.71 8.54 13.57
C LYS A 89 19.15 9.43 14.72
N VAL A 90 18.43 9.39 15.83
CA VAL A 90 18.72 10.23 17.00
C VAL A 90 20.02 9.76 17.65
N THR A 91 20.99 10.66 17.74
CA THR A 91 22.31 10.39 18.32
C THR A 91 22.40 10.89 19.77
N LYS A 92 21.65 11.94 20.11
CA LYS A 92 21.60 12.52 21.46
C LYS A 92 20.24 13.16 21.72
N LYS A 93 19.64 12.85 22.87
CA LYS A 93 18.39 13.47 23.33
C LYS A 93 18.75 14.66 24.23
N VAL A 94 18.25 15.85 23.92
CA VAL A 94 18.53 17.08 24.68
C VAL A 94 17.32 17.48 25.53
N LYS A 95 16.12 17.50 24.93
CA LYS A 95 14.83 17.79 25.58
C LYS A 95 13.73 16.89 25.02
N GLY A 96 12.84 16.43 25.91
CA GLY A 96 11.69 15.61 25.56
C GLY A 96 12.02 14.11 25.40
N ILE A 97 10.97 13.28 25.39
CA ILE A 97 11.11 11.83 25.16
C ILE A 97 11.00 11.58 23.66
N VAL A 98 12.14 11.27 23.04
CA VAL A 98 12.26 11.05 21.60
C VAL A 98 12.69 9.61 21.34
N ASP A 99 12.13 8.97 20.31
CA ASP A 99 12.53 7.64 19.87
C ASP A 99 13.94 7.65 19.24
N ASN A 100 14.56 6.48 19.10
CA ASN A 100 15.91 6.38 18.52
C ASN A 100 15.91 6.66 17.01
N GLN A 101 14.75 6.58 16.37
CA GLN A 101 14.54 7.02 14.99
C GLN A 101 13.22 7.78 14.90
N VAL A 102 13.23 8.89 14.17
CA VAL A 102 12.05 9.74 14.00
C VAL A 102 11.96 10.23 12.56
N ILE A 103 10.78 10.72 12.18
CA ILE A 103 10.56 11.42 10.91
C ILE A 103 10.40 12.90 11.23
N ILE A 104 11.18 13.75 10.55
CA ILE A 104 10.98 15.19 10.57
C ILE A 104 10.21 15.62 9.32
N LYS A 105 9.34 16.62 9.50
CA LYS A 105 8.61 17.34 8.45
C LYS A 105 9.29 18.69 8.26
N PHE A 106 10.01 18.86 7.16
CA PHE A 106 10.66 20.09 6.77
C PHE A 106 9.78 20.89 5.81
N TYR A 107 9.58 22.18 6.10
CA TYR A 107 8.88 23.10 5.18
C TYR A 107 9.83 23.51 4.07
N GLY A 108 9.62 22.99 2.87
CA GLY A 108 10.46 23.20 1.72
C GLY A 108 10.69 21.91 0.95
N GLY A 109 10.91 21.98 -0.35
CA GLY A 109 11.13 20.84 -1.21
C GLY A 109 10.89 21.14 -2.69
N TYR A 110 11.09 20.13 -3.53
CA TYR A 110 10.81 20.24 -4.97
C TYR A 110 9.33 20.05 -5.25
N ASN A 111 8.73 20.95 -6.03
CA ASN A 111 7.36 20.80 -6.51
C ASN A 111 7.25 19.81 -7.69
N GLU A 112 6.05 19.63 -8.24
CA GLU A 112 5.79 18.72 -9.36
C GLU A 112 6.52 19.13 -10.65
N GLU A 113 6.79 20.42 -10.81
CA GLU A 113 7.55 21.01 -11.92
C GLU A 113 9.07 20.89 -11.75
N GLY A 114 9.55 20.37 -10.62
CA GLY A 114 10.97 20.28 -10.28
C GLY A 114 11.60 21.59 -9.82
N GLU A 115 10.78 22.59 -9.48
CA GLU A 115 11.21 23.85 -8.86
C GLU A 115 11.44 23.66 -7.37
N LEU A 116 12.56 24.16 -6.85
CA LEU A 116 12.86 24.09 -5.42
C LEU A 116 12.17 25.26 -4.71
N ILE A 117 11.22 24.95 -3.84
CA ILE A 117 10.49 25.94 -3.05
C ILE A 117 10.98 25.86 -1.61
N LEU A 118 11.48 26.97 -1.06
CA LEU A 118 12.04 27.05 0.28
C LEU A 118 11.50 28.27 1.05
N PRO A 119 11.37 28.20 2.38
CA PRO A 119 11.27 29.39 3.21
C PRO A 119 12.51 30.28 3.02
N GLU A 120 12.35 31.59 3.19
CA GLU A 120 13.47 32.53 3.20
C GLU A 120 14.58 32.06 4.18
N ASN A 121 15.84 32.19 3.78
CA ASN A 121 17.04 31.74 4.51
C ASN A 121 17.14 30.22 4.78
N ALA A 122 16.19 29.41 4.29
CA ALA A 122 16.28 27.97 4.41
C ALA A 122 17.27 27.38 3.39
N THR A 123 17.91 26.27 3.77
CA THR A 123 18.65 25.39 2.87
C THR A 123 18.12 23.98 3.00
N MET A 124 18.13 23.20 1.91
CA MET A 124 17.72 21.81 1.96
C MET A 124 18.65 21.00 2.88
N PRO A 125 18.12 20.24 3.84
CA PRO A 125 18.94 19.39 4.68
C PRO A 125 19.61 18.26 3.89
N GLU A 126 20.90 18.05 4.16
CA GLU A 126 21.74 17.05 3.50
C GLU A 126 21.69 15.68 4.21
N ILE A 127 21.54 14.61 3.43
CA ILE A 127 21.64 13.23 3.93
C ILE A 127 23.09 12.93 4.31
N GLY A 128 23.28 12.27 5.45
CA GLY A 128 24.57 11.91 6.05
C GLY A 128 25.05 12.90 7.11
N GLU A 129 24.47 14.09 7.15
CA GLU A 129 24.86 15.14 8.08
C GLU A 129 24.10 15.06 9.41
N ILE A 130 24.75 15.54 10.47
CA ILE A 130 24.18 15.65 11.82
C ILE A 130 23.61 17.05 12.00
N TYR A 131 22.41 17.13 12.55
CA TYR A 131 21.76 18.39 12.91
C TYR A 131 21.24 18.33 14.34
N THR A 132 21.10 19.51 14.93
CA THR A 132 20.29 19.74 16.12
C THR A 132 18.91 20.24 15.69
N PHE A 133 17.87 19.54 16.15
CA PHE A 133 16.47 19.83 15.80
C PHE A 133 15.75 20.44 17.00
N TYR A 134 15.10 21.58 16.79
CA TYR A 134 14.18 22.22 17.73
C TYR A 134 12.78 22.09 17.15
N CYS A 135 11.91 21.30 17.78
CA CYS A 135 10.67 20.94 17.11
C CYS A 135 9.54 20.57 18.06
N ASN A 136 8.33 20.63 17.52
CA ASN A 136 7.13 20.09 18.14
C ASN A 136 6.67 18.87 17.35
N ARG A 137 6.08 17.90 18.05
CA ARG A 137 5.44 16.78 17.38
C ARG A 137 4.12 17.24 16.79
N THR A 138 3.85 16.91 15.52
CA THR A 138 2.57 17.24 14.89
C THR A 138 1.40 16.68 15.70
N LYS A 139 0.36 17.49 15.89
CA LYS A 139 -0.95 17.05 16.38
C LYS A 139 -1.92 16.72 15.25
N LEU A 140 -1.59 17.14 14.02
CA LEU A 140 -2.35 16.82 12.82
C LEU A 140 -2.01 15.41 12.37
N ASN A 141 -3.05 14.67 11.99
CA ASN A 141 -2.91 13.41 11.30
C ASN A 141 -3.09 13.62 9.79
N TYR A 142 -2.67 12.65 8.98
CA TYR A 142 -2.84 12.65 7.53
C TYR A 142 -4.31 12.84 7.14
N LYS A 143 -5.26 12.34 7.94
CA LYS A 143 -6.69 12.57 7.69
C LYS A 143 -7.07 14.05 7.72
N ASP A 144 -6.37 14.86 8.50
CA ASP A 144 -6.71 16.26 8.76
C ASP A 144 -6.16 17.19 7.67
N ASP A 145 -4.97 16.92 7.12
CA ASP A 145 -4.32 17.79 6.12
C ASP A 145 -3.90 17.09 4.82
N GLN A 146 -3.97 15.76 4.76
CA GLN A 146 -3.56 14.88 3.64
C GLN A 146 -2.12 15.10 3.16
N ARG A 147 -1.28 15.72 3.99
CA ARG A 147 0.09 16.11 3.63
C ARG A 147 1.10 15.74 4.71
N THR A 148 0.68 15.55 5.95
CA THR A 148 1.52 15.24 7.10
C THR A 148 1.61 13.73 7.34
N ILE A 149 2.82 13.25 7.66
CA ILE A 149 3.01 11.92 8.24
C ILE A 149 2.68 11.96 9.74
N ASP A 150 1.75 11.11 10.18
CA ASP A 150 1.31 11.00 11.57
C ASP A 150 2.49 10.93 12.54
N GLY A 151 2.49 11.80 13.55
CA GLY A 151 3.50 11.81 14.60
C GLY A 151 4.89 12.30 14.18
N SER A 152 5.05 12.89 12.98
CA SER A 152 6.28 13.56 12.56
C SER A 152 6.62 14.79 13.40
N TYR A 153 7.90 15.14 13.46
CA TYR A 153 8.42 16.31 14.17
C TYR A 153 8.54 17.49 13.20
N ILE A 154 7.91 18.62 13.52
CA ILE A 154 7.78 19.75 12.58
C ILE A 154 8.99 20.67 12.70
N ILE A 155 9.65 20.92 11.58
CA ILE A 155 10.66 21.97 11.38
C ILE A 155 9.98 23.10 10.62
N SER A 156 9.45 24.07 11.36
CA SER A 156 8.68 25.19 10.80
C SER A 156 9.53 26.37 10.33
N SER A 157 10.82 26.38 10.69
CA SER A 157 11.75 27.50 10.45
C SER A 157 13.17 26.98 10.19
N PRO A 158 14.01 27.68 9.39
CA PRO A 158 15.43 27.36 9.21
C PRO A 158 16.21 27.29 10.53
N GLU A 159 15.90 28.17 11.49
CA GLU A 159 16.57 28.24 12.80
C GLU A 159 16.25 27.01 13.67
N CYS A 160 15.21 26.25 13.32
CA CYS A 160 14.81 25.03 14.00
C CYS A 160 15.65 23.80 13.61
N ILE A 161 16.54 23.94 12.62
CA ILE A 161 17.44 22.88 12.16
C ILE A 161 18.86 23.42 11.98
N VAL A 162 19.72 23.17 12.96
CA VAL A 162 21.09 23.71 12.99
C VAL A 162 22.08 22.60 12.65
N LYS A 163 22.88 22.79 11.59
CA LYS A 163 23.91 21.81 11.19
C LYS A 163 24.99 21.70 12.28
N GLY A 164 25.31 20.47 12.69
CA GLY A 164 26.29 20.16 13.73
C GLY A 164 25.68 19.77 15.08
N HIS A 165 26.56 19.70 16.07
CA HIS A 165 26.22 19.29 17.43
C HIS A 165 25.72 20.46 18.27
N TYR A 166 24.84 20.16 19.24
CA TYR A 166 24.36 21.14 20.19
C TYR A 166 25.54 21.60 21.07
N GLN A 167 25.88 22.88 20.97
CA GLN A 167 26.84 23.52 21.87
C GLN A 167 26.09 24.04 23.08
N GLU A 168 26.28 23.40 24.21
CA GLU A 168 25.79 23.89 25.49
C GLU A 168 26.46 25.26 25.73
N LYS A 169 25.68 26.34 25.63
CA LYS A 169 26.18 27.67 26.01
C LYS A 169 26.52 27.59 27.49
N ASN A 170 27.82 27.61 27.81
CA ASN A 170 28.32 27.60 29.18
C ASN A 170 27.65 28.70 30.01
N GLU A 171 27.24 28.31 31.23
CA GLU A 171 26.83 29.13 32.37
C GLU A 171 25.40 29.71 32.37
N VAL A 172 24.44 28.86 32.79
CA VAL A 172 23.40 29.32 33.72
C VAL A 172 23.98 29.25 35.14
N PRO A 173 23.90 30.32 35.96
CA PRO A 173 24.36 30.27 37.34
C PRO A 173 23.64 29.16 38.09
N ALA A 174 24.40 28.30 38.78
CA ALA A 174 23.85 27.28 39.64
C ALA A 174 22.88 27.91 40.66
N GLU A 175 21.59 27.60 40.54
CA GLU A 175 20.62 27.91 41.58
C GLU A 175 20.99 27.13 42.84
N ASN A 176 21.13 27.90 43.91
CA ASN A 176 21.43 27.48 45.26
C ASN A 176 20.33 26.58 45.85
N GLU A 177 20.79 25.77 46.81
CA GLU A 177 20.04 25.26 47.98
C GLU A 177 19.18 23.99 47.84
N THR A 178 19.88 22.86 48.05
CA THR A 178 19.59 21.81 49.04
C THR A 178 18.15 21.56 49.50
N ILE A 179 17.68 20.32 49.28
CA ILE A 179 16.97 19.55 50.31
C ILE A 179 17.63 18.17 50.46
N ASN A 180 18.20 17.95 51.65
CA ASN A 180 18.72 16.68 52.13
C ASN A 180 17.58 15.67 52.29
N ILE A 181 17.70 14.50 51.67
CA ILE A 181 17.00 13.29 52.12
C ILE A 181 18.05 12.19 52.24
N ASP A 182 18.34 11.82 53.49
CA ASP A 182 19.20 10.70 53.85
C ASP A 182 18.73 9.41 53.17
N LYS A 183 19.66 8.74 52.48
CA LYS A 183 19.47 7.35 52.05
C LYS A 183 20.33 6.41 52.91
N PRO A 184 19.77 5.26 53.32
CA PRO A 184 20.46 4.33 54.19
C PRO A 184 21.60 3.61 53.44
N MET A 185 22.66 3.42 54.21
CA MET A 185 23.87 2.66 53.87
C MET A 185 23.51 1.19 53.60
N ILE A 186 23.88 0.66 52.43
CA ILE A 186 23.88 -0.78 52.15
C ILE A 186 25.30 -1.18 51.69
N PRO A 187 25.86 -2.30 52.19
CA PRO A 187 27.28 -2.59 52.10
C PRO A 187 27.72 -3.05 50.71
N LYS A 188 28.98 -2.75 50.38
CA LYS A 188 29.72 -3.34 49.27
C LYS A 188 29.85 -4.85 49.45
N THR A 189 29.40 -5.61 48.47
CA THR A 189 29.93 -6.96 48.18
C THR A 189 30.20 -7.09 46.68
N PHE A 190 31.45 -7.45 46.42
CA PHE A 190 32.04 -7.83 45.13
C PHE A 190 31.32 -9.05 44.53
N PHE A 191 31.08 -9.05 43.22
CA PHE A 191 31.30 -10.20 42.35
C PHE A 191 31.72 -9.72 40.96
N TYR A 192 32.90 -10.17 40.51
CA TYR A 192 33.33 -10.16 39.12
C TYR A 192 32.29 -10.90 38.27
N ARG A 193 31.84 -10.29 37.17
CA ARG A 193 31.04 -10.96 36.14
C ARG A 193 31.45 -10.45 34.76
N ASP A 194 32.74 -10.54 34.47
CA ASP A 194 33.19 -10.73 33.10
C ASP A 194 32.93 -12.20 32.73
N GLU A 195 32.54 -12.46 31.47
CA GLU A 195 32.32 -13.79 30.86
C GLU A 195 30.93 -14.45 30.94
N LEU A 196 29.82 -13.69 31.01
CA LEU A 196 28.48 -14.28 30.78
C LEU A 196 27.56 -13.51 29.81
N GLU A 197 28.12 -12.70 28.91
CA GLU A 197 27.35 -11.99 27.86
C GLU A 197 27.65 -12.43 26.42
N PHE A 198 28.59 -13.36 26.18
CA PHE A 198 28.90 -13.85 24.83
C PHE A 198 28.14 -15.12 24.41
N SER A 199 27.05 -15.45 25.12
CA SER A 199 26.09 -16.50 24.74
C SER A 199 24.67 -15.98 24.62
N ILE A 200 24.51 -14.69 24.27
CA ILE A 200 23.28 -14.26 23.58
C ILE A 200 23.30 -14.96 22.23
N LEU A 201 22.63 -16.12 22.23
CA LEU A 201 22.08 -16.83 21.08
C LEU A 201 22.05 -15.90 19.87
N SER A 202 22.86 -16.22 18.86
CA SER A 202 22.71 -15.68 17.52
C SER A 202 21.35 -16.13 17.00
N PHE A 203 20.27 -15.51 17.46
CA PHE A 203 18.99 -15.55 16.79
C PHE A 203 19.26 -14.89 15.45
N SER A 204 19.47 -15.70 14.41
CA SER A 204 19.50 -15.21 13.05
C SER A 204 18.20 -14.42 12.87
N ASP A 205 18.33 -13.15 12.46
CA ASP A 205 17.17 -12.35 12.14
C ASP A 205 16.34 -13.14 11.12
N PRO A 206 15.09 -13.53 11.44
CA PRO A 206 14.30 -14.41 10.58
C PRO A 206 14.03 -13.80 9.20
N PHE A 207 14.18 -12.48 9.04
CA PHE A 207 14.08 -11.82 7.74
C PHE A 207 15.31 -12.05 6.84
N LEU A 208 16.47 -12.39 7.41
CA LEU A 208 17.64 -12.80 6.62
C LEU A 208 17.36 -14.10 5.87
N GLU A 209 16.65 -15.02 6.52
CA GLU A 209 16.25 -16.33 5.97
C GLU A 209 14.92 -16.29 5.18
N ALA A 210 14.33 -15.10 5.00
CA ALA A 210 13.08 -14.95 4.28
C ALA A 210 13.16 -15.45 2.83
N SER A 211 12.17 -16.23 2.42
CA SER A 211 12.08 -16.81 1.07
C SER A 211 11.75 -15.73 0.04
N ILE A 212 12.47 -15.70 -1.08
CA ILE A 212 12.17 -14.76 -2.16
C ILE A 212 10.88 -15.19 -2.87
N ILE A 213 9.93 -14.27 -3.00
CA ILE A 213 8.71 -14.48 -3.78
C ILE A 213 8.75 -13.72 -5.11
N SER A 214 8.04 -14.24 -6.09
CA SER A 214 7.85 -13.63 -7.41
C SER A 214 6.41 -13.22 -7.60
N LEU A 215 6.19 -12.13 -8.34
CA LEU A 215 4.85 -11.71 -8.73
C LEU A 215 4.14 -12.80 -9.52
N ASN A 216 2.82 -12.87 -9.35
CA ASN A 216 1.92 -13.81 -10.03
C ASN A 216 2.16 -15.29 -9.73
N THR A 217 3.10 -15.64 -8.84
CA THR A 217 3.32 -17.01 -8.40
C THR A 217 2.50 -17.32 -7.15
N THR A 218 1.74 -18.42 -7.18
CA THR A 218 1.05 -18.95 -6.00
C THR A 218 1.99 -19.80 -5.18
N TYR A 219 2.14 -19.46 -3.90
CA TYR A 219 2.92 -20.24 -2.94
C TYR A 219 1.98 -20.98 -2.01
N LYS A 220 2.11 -22.32 -1.94
CA LYS A 220 1.34 -23.17 -1.03
C LYS A 220 2.26 -23.76 0.02
N PHE A 221 1.91 -23.60 1.30
CA PHE A 221 2.72 -24.10 2.41
C PHE A 221 1.84 -24.39 3.63
N LYS A 222 2.40 -25.12 4.59
CA LYS A 222 1.77 -25.37 5.90
C LYS A 222 2.32 -24.41 6.95
N LEU A 223 1.41 -23.91 7.77
CA LEU A 223 1.71 -23.18 9.00
C LEU A 223 1.46 -24.10 10.19
N TYR A 224 2.31 -24.00 11.21
CA TYR A 224 2.29 -24.87 12.37
C TYR A 224 2.30 -24.04 13.65
N GLY A 225 1.12 -23.70 14.16
CA GLY A 225 0.96 -22.85 15.34
C GLY A 225 1.75 -21.55 15.23
N ASP A 226 2.53 -21.24 16.26
CA ASP A 226 3.37 -20.03 16.37
C ASP A 226 4.61 -19.99 15.47
N ASN A 227 4.70 -20.84 14.44
CA ASN A 227 5.83 -20.85 13.50
C ASN A 227 5.48 -20.07 12.21
N PRO A 228 5.76 -18.74 12.16
CA PRO A 228 5.53 -17.94 10.96
C PRO A 228 6.44 -18.37 9.80
N ARG A 229 5.99 -18.06 8.59
CA ARG A 229 6.81 -18.08 7.37
C ARG A 229 7.15 -16.66 6.97
N TYR A 230 8.41 -16.46 6.57
CA TYR A 230 8.91 -15.17 6.14
C TYR A 230 9.18 -15.19 4.65
N PHE A 231 8.70 -14.16 3.96
CA PHE A 231 8.92 -13.94 2.54
C PHE A 231 9.52 -12.56 2.31
N LYS A 232 10.15 -12.36 1.16
CA LYS A 232 10.62 -11.05 0.71
C LYS A 232 10.45 -10.86 -0.79
N ILE A 233 10.18 -9.62 -1.20
CA ILE A 233 10.12 -9.22 -2.60
C ILE A 233 10.90 -7.92 -2.78
N LYS A 234 11.73 -7.84 -3.82
CA LYS A 234 12.34 -6.59 -4.26
C LYS A 234 11.50 -6.00 -5.39
N ARG A 235 11.23 -4.69 -5.32
CA ARG A 235 10.55 -3.96 -6.38
C ARG A 235 11.52 -3.02 -7.07
N ASP A 236 11.60 -3.11 -8.39
CA ASP A 236 12.40 -2.18 -9.21
C ASP A 236 11.52 -1.09 -9.85
N THR A 237 10.21 -1.17 -9.62
CA THR A 237 9.16 -0.27 -10.10
C THR A 237 8.33 0.22 -8.92
N LEU A 238 7.68 1.36 -9.11
CA LEU A 238 6.70 1.90 -8.18
C LEU A 238 5.38 1.19 -8.47
N ASP A 239 4.89 0.39 -7.52
CA ASP A 239 3.73 -0.45 -7.76
C ASP A 239 2.81 -0.50 -6.56
N TYR A 240 1.56 -0.85 -6.84
CA TYR A 240 0.60 -1.24 -5.84
C TYR A 240 0.54 -2.76 -5.75
N LEU A 241 1.04 -3.29 -4.63
CA LEU A 241 1.11 -4.71 -4.41
C LEU A 241 -0.11 -5.19 -3.64
N ALA A 242 -0.81 -6.15 -4.24
CA ALA A 242 -1.81 -6.95 -3.56
C ALA A 242 -1.18 -8.28 -3.14
N PHE A 243 -1.19 -8.53 -1.83
CA PHE A 243 -0.85 -9.79 -1.21
C PHE A 243 -2.15 -10.42 -0.71
N TYR A 244 -2.51 -11.59 -1.23
CA TYR A 244 -3.82 -12.18 -0.93
C TYR A 244 -3.76 -13.70 -0.85
N SER A 245 -4.78 -14.28 -0.22
CA SER A 245 -5.03 -15.71 -0.16
C SER A 245 -6.45 -16.01 -0.66
N THR A 246 -6.63 -17.17 -1.28
CA THR A 246 -7.96 -17.74 -1.57
C THR A 246 -8.15 -19.10 -0.87
N GLY A 247 -7.41 -19.32 0.22
CA GLY A 247 -7.48 -20.51 1.04
C GLY A 247 -8.47 -20.36 2.19
N ASP A 248 -8.95 -21.50 2.68
CA ASP A 248 -9.92 -21.60 3.78
C ASP A 248 -9.26 -21.58 5.17
N PHE A 249 -7.99 -21.19 5.25
CA PHE A 249 -7.25 -21.08 6.51
C PHE A 249 -7.02 -19.63 6.87
N ASP A 250 -7.39 -19.28 8.11
CA ASP A 250 -7.27 -17.94 8.66
C ASP A 250 -5.81 -17.62 9.02
N VAL A 251 -5.26 -16.60 8.34
CA VAL A 251 -3.85 -16.24 8.45
C VAL A 251 -3.69 -14.75 8.70
N LYS A 252 -2.70 -14.44 9.54
CA LYS A 252 -2.24 -13.09 9.77
C LYS A 252 -1.00 -12.83 8.91
N VAL A 253 -1.06 -11.77 8.13
CA VAL A 253 0.03 -11.25 7.32
C VAL A 253 0.42 -9.90 7.87
N SER A 254 1.71 -9.72 8.15
CA SER A 254 2.31 -8.44 8.48
C SER A 254 3.35 -8.10 7.43
N VAL A 255 3.29 -6.89 6.90
CA VAL A 255 4.20 -6.39 5.86
C VAL A 255 5.14 -5.38 6.48
N TYR A 256 6.42 -5.54 6.19
CA TYR A 256 7.49 -4.68 6.67
C TYR A 256 8.26 -4.11 5.47
N ASP A 257 8.76 -2.88 5.62
CA ASP A 257 9.65 -2.27 4.64
C ASP A 257 11.09 -2.81 4.75
N GLU A 258 12.00 -2.26 3.96
CA GLU A 258 13.40 -2.71 3.92
C GLU A 258 14.16 -2.46 5.24
N TYR A 259 13.61 -1.61 6.10
CA TYR A 259 14.13 -1.28 7.42
C TYR A 259 13.44 -2.07 8.54
N LEU A 260 12.62 -3.05 8.18
CA LEU A 260 11.80 -3.85 9.09
C LEU A 260 10.78 -3.03 9.88
N THR A 261 10.39 -1.85 9.37
CA THR A 261 9.29 -1.06 9.92
C THR A 261 7.97 -1.67 9.44
N LEU A 262 7.03 -1.89 10.35
CA LEU A 262 5.71 -2.40 10.01
C LEU A 262 4.96 -1.40 9.11
N VAL A 263 4.68 -1.81 7.88
CA VAL A 263 3.86 -1.07 6.90
C VAL A 263 2.38 -1.27 7.20
N GLY A 264 1.99 -2.49 7.56
CA GLY A 264 0.61 -2.84 7.89
C GLY A 264 0.43 -4.33 8.14
N THR A 265 -0.78 -4.72 8.54
CA THR A 265 -1.19 -6.12 8.68
C THR A 265 -2.62 -6.30 8.17
N ASN A 266 -3.02 -7.50 7.75
CA ASN A 266 -4.41 -7.75 7.34
C ASN A 266 -5.36 -7.94 8.54
N ASP A 267 -4.81 -8.08 9.75
CA ASP A 267 -5.54 -8.42 10.96
C ASP A 267 -5.15 -7.45 12.07
N ASP A 268 -6.12 -6.73 12.64
CA ASP A 268 -5.95 -5.68 13.65
C ASP A 268 -5.41 -4.32 13.16
N VAL A 269 -6.04 -3.68 12.17
CA VAL A 269 -5.65 -2.32 11.77
C VAL A 269 -6.80 -1.34 11.61
N ASN A 270 -6.83 -0.40 12.56
CA ASN A 270 -7.29 0.96 12.36
C ASN A 270 -6.12 1.73 11.71
N THR A 271 -5.98 1.69 10.37
CA THR A 271 -4.84 2.32 9.67
C THR A 271 -5.26 3.52 8.85
N SER A 272 -4.38 4.53 8.82
CA SER A 272 -4.60 5.85 8.24
C SER A 272 -4.20 5.97 6.76
N ARG A 273 -3.73 4.90 6.10
CA ARG A 273 -3.32 4.89 4.69
C ARG A 273 -4.34 4.11 3.86
N GLY A 274 -4.65 4.58 2.65
CA GLY A 274 -5.71 4.12 1.73
C GLY A 274 -5.68 2.64 1.37
N TYR A 275 -5.99 1.81 2.36
CA TYR A 275 -5.89 0.37 2.31
C TYR A 275 -7.27 -0.22 2.58
N LEU A 276 -7.69 -1.12 1.68
CA LEU A 276 -8.79 -2.02 1.96
C LEU A 276 -8.16 -3.33 2.44
N TYR A 277 -8.38 -3.63 3.71
CA TYR A 277 -7.94 -4.86 4.33
C TYR A 277 -9.14 -5.73 4.59
N THR A 278 -8.94 -7.03 4.46
CA THR A 278 -9.94 -8.01 4.86
C THR A 278 -9.23 -8.97 5.80
N SER A 279 -9.60 -8.97 7.08
CA SER A 279 -9.12 -9.97 8.04
C SER A 279 -9.79 -11.31 7.77
N GLY A 280 -9.22 -12.39 8.33
CA GLY A 280 -9.83 -13.71 8.27
C GLY A 280 -9.46 -14.53 7.04
N TYR A 281 -10.38 -15.44 6.68
CA TYR A 281 -10.29 -16.28 5.50
C TYR A 281 -10.29 -15.48 4.19
N ASN A 282 -9.52 -15.95 3.21
CA ASN A 282 -9.42 -15.33 1.90
C ASN A 282 -9.01 -13.84 1.97
N PHE A 283 -7.98 -13.55 2.78
CA PHE A 283 -7.57 -12.18 3.04
C PHE A 283 -7.05 -11.49 1.77
N PHE A 284 -7.21 -10.17 1.76
CA PHE A 284 -6.61 -9.24 0.82
C PHE A 284 -5.88 -8.16 1.63
N PHE A 285 -4.60 -7.99 1.31
CA PHE A 285 -3.74 -6.96 1.86
C PHE A 285 -3.11 -6.21 0.70
N HIS A 286 -3.40 -4.92 0.60
CA HIS A 286 -2.90 -4.09 -0.47
C HIS A 286 -2.04 -2.97 0.10
N PHE A 287 -0.89 -2.72 -0.52
CA PHE A 287 -0.02 -1.63 -0.10
C PHE A 287 0.79 -1.03 -1.24
N TYR A 288 1.21 0.21 -1.03
CA TYR A 288 2.10 0.92 -1.95
C TYR A 288 3.54 0.49 -1.74
N ALA A 289 4.18 -0.01 -2.79
CA ALA A 289 5.56 -0.44 -2.78
C ALA A 289 6.44 0.56 -3.54
N ASP A 290 7.37 1.15 -2.82
CA ASP A 290 8.35 2.10 -3.32
C ASP A 290 9.31 1.44 -4.32
N LYS A 291 9.70 2.22 -5.32
CA LYS A 291 10.68 1.82 -6.31
C LYS A 291 12.04 1.57 -5.65
N ASN A 292 12.69 0.47 -6.04
CA ASN A 292 14.00 0.02 -5.57
C ASN A 292 14.03 -0.44 -4.10
N SER A 293 12.88 -0.63 -3.45
CA SER A 293 12.79 -1.11 -2.07
C SER A 293 12.52 -2.61 -1.98
N THR A 294 12.92 -3.20 -0.85
CA THR A 294 12.60 -4.59 -0.50
C THR A 294 11.53 -4.62 0.57
N TYR A 295 10.50 -5.44 0.38
CA TYR A 295 9.45 -5.64 1.36
C TYR A 295 9.51 -7.06 1.90
N TYR A 296 9.22 -7.19 3.19
CA TYR A 296 9.19 -8.46 3.89
C TYR A 296 7.77 -8.77 4.36
N PHE A 297 7.39 -10.04 4.28
CA PHE A 297 6.08 -10.53 4.70
C PHE A 297 6.28 -11.57 5.78
N LYS A 298 5.67 -11.36 6.94
CA LYS A 298 5.49 -12.38 7.97
C LYS A 298 4.09 -12.96 7.82
N VAL A 299 3.99 -14.25 7.52
CA VAL A 299 2.72 -14.97 7.45
C VAL A 299 2.65 -15.93 8.62
N SER A 300 1.72 -15.71 9.55
CA SER A 300 1.47 -16.56 10.71
C SER A 300 0.02 -17.04 10.74
N THR A 301 -0.27 -17.99 11.61
CA THR A 301 -1.66 -18.33 11.93
C THR A 301 -2.28 -17.17 12.71
N TYR A 302 -3.59 -16.94 12.56
CA TYR A 302 -4.31 -16.04 13.47
C TYR A 302 -4.46 -16.68 14.85
N ASN A 303 -4.91 -17.95 14.88
CA ASN A 303 -4.92 -18.76 16.09
C ASN A 303 -3.58 -19.50 16.26
N PRO A 304 -2.79 -19.22 17.33
CA PRO A 304 -1.47 -19.82 17.56
C PRO A 304 -1.50 -21.33 17.79
N ASN A 305 -2.68 -21.92 18.05
CA ASN A 305 -2.87 -23.37 18.23
C ASN A 305 -3.37 -24.07 16.96
N ALA A 306 -3.67 -23.33 15.89
CA ALA A 306 -4.14 -23.90 14.64
C ALA A 306 -2.97 -24.32 13.74
N SER A 307 -3.19 -25.28 12.86
CA SER A 307 -2.20 -25.71 11.86
C SER A 307 -2.92 -26.20 10.62
N ASP A 308 -2.67 -25.56 9.48
CA ASP A 308 -3.23 -25.99 8.20
C ASP A 308 -2.37 -25.49 7.02
N SER A 309 -2.75 -25.90 5.82
CA SER A 309 -2.23 -25.38 4.57
C SER A 309 -2.86 -24.02 4.27
N THR A 310 -2.03 -23.07 3.84
CA THR A 310 -2.49 -21.81 3.24
C THR A 310 -1.86 -21.61 1.87
N THR A 311 -2.36 -20.62 1.15
CA THR A 311 -1.79 -20.14 -0.10
C THR A 311 -1.61 -18.64 -0.03
N ILE A 312 -0.52 -18.12 -0.57
CA ILE A 312 -0.37 -16.67 -0.77
C ILE A 312 -0.04 -16.41 -2.24
N LYS A 313 -0.43 -15.24 -2.72
CA LYS A 313 -0.02 -14.72 -4.01
C LYS A 313 0.20 -13.23 -3.90
N CYS A 314 1.29 -12.75 -4.49
CA CYS A 314 1.60 -11.34 -4.62
C CYS A 314 1.44 -10.93 -6.09
N VAL A 315 0.70 -9.86 -6.34
CA VAL A 315 0.47 -9.32 -7.69
C VAL A 315 0.54 -7.80 -7.65
N VAL A 316 0.78 -7.18 -8.81
CA VAL A 316 0.53 -5.75 -8.97
C VAL A 316 -0.96 -5.60 -9.26
N ASP A 317 -1.66 -4.80 -8.47
CA ASP A 317 -3.09 -4.55 -8.62
C ASP A 317 -3.42 -3.11 -8.18
N ASN A 318 -3.88 -2.30 -9.13
CA ASN A 318 -4.18 -0.89 -8.91
C ASN A 318 -5.66 -0.65 -8.58
N TYR A 319 -6.35 -1.61 -7.98
CA TYR A 319 -7.76 -1.48 -7.61
C TYR A 319 -8.09 -0.14 -6.90
N TYR A 320 -7.23 0.31 -5.99
CA TYR A 320 -7.42 1.55 -5.22
C TYR A 320 -7.34 2.85 -6.06
N GLU A 321 -6.75 2.83 -7.28
CA GLU A 321 -6.75 3.99 -8.20
C GLU A 321 -8.15 4.30 -8.72
N SER A 322 -9.06 3.36 -8.56
CA SER A 322 -10.36 3.38 -9.21
C SER A 322 -11.42 3.87 -8.25
N ASP A 323 -12.21 4.82 -8.71
CA ASP A 323 -13.38 5.27 -7.95
C ASP A 323 -14.32 4.08 -7.72
N TYR A 324 -14.47 3.68 -6.46
CA TYR A 324 -15.29 2.54 -6.05
C TYR A 324 -16.70 2.60 -6.66
N SER A 325 -17.29 3.80 -6.81
CA SER A 325 -18.62 3.97 -7.39
C SER A 325 -18.72 3.49 -8.85
N LYS A 326 -17.60 3.39 -9.57
CA LYS A 326 -17.51 2.84 -10.92
C LYS A 326 -17.38 1.32 -10.96
N LEU A 327 -17.10 0.69 -9.83
CA LEU A 327 -16.89 -0.77 -9.70
C LEU A 327 -18.13 -1.49 -9.20
N ILE A 328 -19.14 -0.72 -8.81
CA ILE A 328 -20.39 -1.24 -8.30
C ILE A 328 -21.58 -0.72 -9.10
N ASN A 329 -22.55 -1.60 -9.28
CA ASN A 329 -23.87 -1.27 -9.77
C ASN A 329 -24.84 -1.20 -8.59
N SER A 330 -25.72 -0.20 -8.58
CA SER A 330 -26.80 -0.12 -7.58
C SER A 330 -27.81 -1.27 -7.70
N LYS A 331 -27.91 -1.91 -8.85
CA LYS A 331 -28.78 -3.07 -9.09
C LYS A 331 -28.03 -4.36 -8.75
N HIS A 332 -28.63 -5.19 -7.90
CA HIS A 332 -28.15 -6.53 -7.56
C HIS A 332 -29.31 -7.52 -7.34
N ALA A 333 -28.98 -8.81 -7.31
CA ALA A 333 -29.90 -9.91 -7.03
C ALA A 333 -29.96 -10.30 -5.54
N VAL A 334 -28.99 -9.84 -4.73
CA VAL A 334 -28.89 -10.16 -3.30
C VAL A 334 -30.15 -9.76 -2.54
N LYS A 335 -30.71 -10.69 -1.77
CA LYS A 335 -31.86 -10.47 -0.88
C LYS A 335 -31.72 -11.35 0.37
N ASN A 336 -31.73 -10.73 1.55
CA ASN A 336 -31.49 -11.42 2.83
C ASN A 336 -30.19 -12.24 2.79
N GLU A 337 -29.09 -11.59 2.41
CA GLU A 337 -27.74 -12.18 2.38
C GLU A 337 -27.60 -13.44 1.49
N SER A 338 -28.53 -13.62 0.54
CA SER A 338 -28.52 -14.79 -0.33
C SER A 338 -29.03 -14.46 -1.72
N ILE A 339 -28.58 -15.27 -2.69
CA ILE A 339 -29.13 -15.34 -4.05
C ILE A 339 -29.45 -16.81 -4.32
N TYR A 340 -30.71 -17.10 -4.62
CA TYR A 340 -31.13 -18.44 -5.02
C TYR A 340 -31.25 -18.53 -6.55
N TYR A 341 -30.37 -19.31 -7.16
CA TYR A 341 -30.31 -19.49 -8.61
C TYR A 341 -30.94 -20.81 -9.07
N ASP A 342 -31.71 -20.74 -10.15
CA ASP A 342 -32.31 -21.88 -10.84
C ASP A 342 -31.50 -22.16 -12.11
N ASN A 343 -30.72 -23.24 -12.11
CA ASN A 343 -29.85 -23.58 -13.23
C ASN A 343 -30.57 -24.45 -14.26
N GLN A 344 -30.85 -23.88 -15.44
CA GLN A 344 -31.49 -24.57 -16.57
C GLN A 344 -30.47 -24.97 -17.66
N THR A 345 -29.19 -25.07 -17.30
CA THR A 345 -28.08 -25.35 -18.23
C THR A 345 -27.43 -26.71 -17.96
N SER A 346 -26.68 -27.22 -18.94
CA SER A 346 -25.81 -28.40 -18.80
C SER A 346 -24.52 -28.12 -18.00
N TYR A 347 -24.25 -26.87 -17.61
CA TYR A 347 -23.00 -26.44 -16.94
C TYR A 347 -23.07 -26.48 -15.41
N SER A 348 -23.90 -27.36 -14.83
CA SER A 348 -24.20 -27.40 -13.38
C SER A 348 -22.97 -27.50 -12.48
N TYR A 349 -21.97 -28.28 -12.88
CA TYR A 349 -20.69 -28.40 -12.17
C TYR A 349 -19.97 -27.05 -12.07
N TYR A 350 -19.77 -26.36 -13.20
CA TYR A 350 -19.05 -25.10 -13.24
C TYR A 350 -19.80 -23.99 -12.50
N ILE A 351 -21.14 -23.99 -12.59
CA ILE A 351 -22.02 -23.05 -11.87
C ILE A 351 -21.89 -23.23 -10.36
N SER A 352 -22.03 -24.47 -9.87
CA SER A 352 -21.95 -24.77 -8.43
C SER A 352 -20.59 -24.40 -7.84
N MET A 353 -19.51 -24.73 -8.55
CA MET A 353 -18.15 -24.43 -8.11
C MET A 353 -17.83 -22.93 -8.18
N SER A 354 -18.28 -22.21 -9.21
CA SER A 354 -18.13 -20.75 -9.27
C SER A 354 -18.93 -20.03 -8.20
N ALA A 355 -20.10 -20.57 -7.83
CA ALA A 355 -20.86 -20.09 -6.67
C ALA A 355 -20.09 -20.33 -5.37
N ALA A 356 -19.46 -21.49 -5.23
CA ALA A 356 -18.65 -21.82 -4.07
C ALA A 356 -17.48 -20.86 -3.87
N GLU A 357 -16.81 -20.42 -4.95
CA GLU A 357 -15.72 -19.43 -4.87
C GLU A 357 -16.18 -18.10 -4.24
N TRP A 358 -17.33 -17.56 -4.66
CA TRP A 358 -17.90 -16.37 -4.00
C TRP A 358 -18.36 -16.66 -2.56
N ASN A 359 -18.90 -17.84 -2.29
CA ASN A 359 -19.37 -18.22 -0.95
C ASN A 359 -18.23 -18.33 0.07
N LYS A 360 -16.97 -18.51 -0.36
CA LYS A 360 -15.80 -18.48 0.53
C LYS A 360 -15.64 -17.14 1.27
N LEU A 361 -16.21 -16.07 0.74
CA LEU A 361 -16.22 -14.75 1.39
C LEU A 361 -17.29 -14.64 2.49
N ASN A 362 -18.18 -15.63 2.61
CA ASN A 362 -19.07 -15.90 3.73
C ASN A 362 -20.18 -14.87 4.04
N THR A 363 -20.20 -13.67 3.45
CA THR A 363 -21.30 -12.71 3.72
C THR A 363 -22.56 -13.01 2.91
N ILE A 364 -22.42 -13.14 1.60
CA ILE A 364 -23.51 -13.41 0.67
C ILE A 364 -23.42 -14.83 0.15
N GLN A 365 -24.51 -15.57 0.23
CA GLN A 365 -24.58 -16.98 -0.14
C GLN A 365 -25.31 -17.19 -1.48
N LEU A 366 -24.59 -17.63 -2.49
CA LEU A 366 -25.11 -18.12 -3.77
C LEU A 366 -25.54 -19.58 -3.60
N ARG A 367 -26.85 -19.84 -3.65
CA ARG A 367 -27.45 -21.15 -3.36
C ARG A 367 -28.30 -21.65 -4.53
N HIS A 368 -28.34 -22.96 -4.71
CA HIS A 368 -29.26 -23.56 -5.67
C HIS A 368 -30.71 -23.35 -5.20
N TYR A 369 -31.60 -23.05 -6.13
CA TYR A 369 -33.04 -22.98 -5.90
C TYR A 369 -33.62 -24.37 -5.58
N SER A 370 -34.59 -24.40 -4.67
CA SER A 370 -35.45 -25.55 -4.40
C SER A 370 -36.90 -25.09 -4.31
N THR A 371 -37.86 -26.01 -4.40
CA THR A 371 -39.30 -25.69 -4.34
C THR A 371 -39.72 -24.92 -3.08
N ASN A 372 -38.94 -25.00 -2.01
CA ASN A 372 -39.19 -24.34 -0.72
C ASN A 372 -38.39 -23.05 -0.51
N THR A 373 -37.59 -22.64 -1.49
CA THR A 373 -36.82 -21.39 -1.45
C THR A 373 -37.36 -20.38 -2.43
N ARG A 374 -37.07 -19.10 -2.22
CA ARG A 374 -37.31 -18.05 -3.22
C ARG A 374 -36.49 -18.35 -4.48
N LYS A 375 -36.99 -17.99 -5.67
CA LYS A 375 -36.21 -17.96 -6.91
C LYS A 375 -35.79 -16.51 -7.21
N ASP A 376 -34.50 -16.23 -7.17
CA ASP A 376 -33.97 -14.88 -7.43
C ASP A 376 -33.43 -14.72 -8.84
N VAL A 377 -32.80 -15.76 -9.36
CA VAL A 377 -32.11 -15.76 -10.66
C VAL A 377 -32.47 -17.03 -11.42
N THR A 378 -32.62 -16.94 -12.74
CA THR A 378 -32.67 -18.13 -13.61
C THR A 378 -31.54 -18.07 -14.63
N ILE A 379 -30.82 -19.18 -14.77
CA ILE A 379 -29.62 -19.29 -15.61
C ILE A 379 -29.97 -20.15 -16.83
N TYR A 380 -29.73 -19.62 -18.03
CA TYR A 380 -30.04 -20.26 -19.30
C TYR A 380 -28.82 -20.40 -20.19
N THR A 381 -28.93 -21.25 -21.21
CA THR A 381 -28.07 -21.20 -22.38
C THR A 381 -28.81 -20.64 -23.58
N TYR A 382 -28.06 -20.08 -24.51
CA TYR A 382 -28.51 -19.78 -25.87
C TYR A 382 -27.38 -20.15 -26.84
N ASN A 383 -27.66 -20.25 -28.13
CA ASN A 383 -26.65 -20.57 -29.13
C ASN A 383 -26.70 -19.51 -30.23
N ASP A 384 -25.65 -18.70 -30.29
CA ASP A 384 -25.51 -17.65 -31.30
C ASP A 384 -24.02 -17.55 -31.71
N PRO A 385 -23.63 -18.08 -32.88
CA PRO A 385 -22.26 -17.99 -33.36
C PRO A 385 -21.88 -16.61 -33.90
N ASP A 386 -22.84 -15.73 -34.15
CA ASP A 386 -22.63 -14.45 -34.83
C ASP A 386 -22.38 -13.28 -33.84
N THR A 387 -22.66 -13.48 -32.55
CA THR A 387 -22.36 -12.52 -31.49
C THR A 387 -20.97 -12.71 -30.90
N THR A 388 -20.34 -11.64 -30.41
CA THR A 388 -19.10 -11.73 -29.61
C THR A 388 -19.37 -11.93 -28.12
N THR A 389 -20.63 -11.95 -27.70
CA THR A 389 -21.02 -12.07 -26.29
C THR A 389 -20.91 -13.51 -25.81
N LEU A 390 -20.01 -13.74 -24.85
CA LEU A 390 -19.78 -15.05 -24.24
C LEU A 390 -20.88 -15.37 -23.22
N ALA A 391 -21.24 -14.39 -22.42
CA ALA A 391 -22.26 -14.45 -21.40
C ALA A 391 -22.79 -13.04 -21.12
N TYR A 392 -23.96 -12.95 -20.50
CA TYR A 392 -24.46 -11.68 -19.96
C TYR A 392 -25.48 -11.90 -18.85
N THR A 393 -25.55 -10.90 -17.96
CA THR A 393 -26.51 -10.82 -16.86
C THR A 393 -27.49 -9.67 -17.10
N ASN A 394 -28.78 -9.91 -16.92
CA ASN A 394 -29.84 -8.93 -17.13
C ASN A 394 -30.90 -8.99 -16.04
N LYS A 395 -31.42 -7.84 -15.62
CA LYS A 395 -32.63 -7.74 -14.79
C LYS A 395 -33.85 -7.40 -15.65
N HIS A 396 -34.69 -8.40 -15.93
CA HIS A 396 -35.95 -8.20 -16.62
C HIS A 396 -37.04 -7.78 -15.63
N TRP A 397 -37.88 -6.81 -16.01
CA TRP A 397 -38.90 -6.24 -15.13
C TRP A 397 -39.97 -7.26 -14.69
N LEU A 398 -40.42 -8.16 -15.57
CA LEU A 398 -41.37 -9.25 -15.22
C LEU A 398 -40.71 -10.50 -14.63
N PHE A 399 -39.51 -10.84 -15.08
CA PHE A 399 -38.95 -12.19 -14.89
C PHE A 399 -37.78 -12.21 -13.91
N GLY A 400 -37.45 -11.07 -13.31
CA GLY A 400 -36.34 -10.94 -12.39
C GLY A 400 -34.99 -11.05 -13.09
N TRP A 401 -34.00 -11.52 -12.34
CA TRP A 401 -32.63 -11.64 -12.81
C TRP A 401 -32.44 -12.89 -13.67
N ARG A 402 -31.69 -12.74 -14.74
CA ARG A 402 -31.32 -13.83 -15.64
C ARG A 402 -29.86 -13.75 -16.02
N VAL A 403 -29.26 -14.92 -16.16
CA VAL A 403 -27.90 -15.09 -16.71
C VAL A 403 -28.00 -15.97 -17.94
N TYR A 404 -27.30 -15.59 -19.00
CA TYR A 404 -27.31 -16.31 -20.26
C TYR A 404 -25.89 -16.66 -20.65
N TYR A 405 -25.62 -17.95 -20.88
CA TYR A 405 -24.34 -18.45 -21.38
C TYR A 405 -24.47 -18.85 -22.85
N ASN A 406 -23.56 -18.37 -23.70
CA ASN A 406 -23.55 -18.72 -25.12
C ASN A 406 -22.89 -20.08 -25.32
N ASP A 407 -23.70 -21.09 -25.63
CA ASP A 407 -23.32 -22.50 -25.77
C ASP A 407 -22.29 -22.72 -26.89
N TYR A 408 -22.36 -21.89 -27.96
CA TYR A 408 -21.38 -21.93 -29.04
C TYR A 408 -19.95 -21.76 -28.51
N TYR A 409 -19.72 -20.74 -27.68
CA TYR A 409 -18.42 -20.50 -27.07
C TYR A 409 -18.14 -21.43 -25.90
N PHE A 410 -19.12 -21.62 -25.01
CA PHE A 410 -18.92 -22.44 -23.81
C PHE A 410 -18.55 -23.88 -24.17
N SER A 411 -19.08 -24.46 -25.25
CA SER A 411 -18.73 -25.82 -25.67
C SER A 411 -17.24 -26.00 -26.02
N THR A 412 -16.57 -24.93 -26.47
CA THR A 412 -15.16 -24.95 -26.90
C THR A 412 -14.18 -24.34 -25.88
N MET A 413 -14.68 -23.57 -24.92
CA MET A 413 -13.87 -22.99 -23.82
C MET A 413 -13.18 -24.07 -22.97
N LYS A 414 -11.98 -23.74 -22.50
CA LYS A 414 -11.30 -24.49 -21.44
C LYS A 414 -12.09 -24.37 -20.14
N ALA A 415 -11.89 -25.34 -19.24
CA ALA A 415 -12.53 -25.33 -17.92
C ALA A 415 -12.30 -24.02 -17.15
N SER A 416 -11.07 -23.51 -17.14
CA SER A 416 -10.72 -22.23 -16.49
C SER A 416 -11.41 -21.01 -17.11
N GLU A 417 -11.68 -21.02 -18.41
CA GLU A 417 -12.38 -19.92 -19.08
C GLU A 417 -13.87 -19.93 -18.74
N ARG A 418 -14.47 -21.13 -18.62
CA ARG A 418 -15.86 -21.29 -18.14
C ARG A 418 -16.00 -20.83 -16.70
N PHE A 419 -15.11 -21.26 -15.80
CA PHE A 419 -15.10 -20.84 -14.40
C PHE A 419 -15.05 -19.32 -14.28
N LYS A 420 -14.07 -18.68 -14.94
CA LYS A 420 -13.95 -17.23 -14.97
C LYS A 420 -15.23 -16.55 -15.45
N THR A 421 -15.79 -17.01 -16.57
CA THR A 421 -16.96 -16.37 -17.18
C THR A 421 -18.20 -16.49 -16.29
N ILE A 422 -18.41 -17.65 -15.65
CA ILE A 422 -19.52 -17.83 -14.70
C ILE A 422 -19.31 -16.99 -13.44
N MET A 423 -18.09 -16.96 -12.88
CA MET A 423 -17.78 -16.11 -11.72
C MET A 423 -18.00 -14.62 -12.03
N HIS A 424 -17.67 -14.17 -13.24
CA HIS A 424 -17.91 -12.81 -13.73
C HIS A 424 -19.40 -12.45 -13.72
N GLU A 425 -20.26 -13.30 -14.29
CA GLU A 425 -21.71 -13.07 -14.28
C GLU A 425 -22.29 -13.08 -12.86
N PHE A 426 -21.75 -13.93 -11.98
CA PHE A 426 -22.11 -13.89 -10.56
C PHE A 426 -21.69 -12.58 -9.87
N GLY A 427 -20.57 -11.99 -10.24
CA GLY A 427 -20.19 -10.65 -9.78
C GLY A 427 -21.24 -9.60 -10.17
N HIS A 428 -21.77 -9.64 -11.39
CA HIS A 428 -22.89 -8.75 -11.78
C HIS A 428 -24.15 -8.97 -10.94
N LEU A 429 -24.48 -10.22 -10.57
CA LEU A 429 -25.60 -10.50 -9.66
C LEU A 429 -25.34 -9.95 -8.23
N LEU A 430 -24.08 -9.92 -7.81
CA LEU A 430 -23.63 -9.27 -6.57
C LEU A 430 -23.58 -7.73 -6.68
N GLY A 431 -23.86 -7.19 -7.86
CA GLY A 431 -23.91 -5.76 -8.15
C GLY A 431 -22.55 -5.16 -8.42
N PHE A 432 -21.64 -5.90 -9.06
CA PHE A 432 -20.35 -5.38 -9.50
C PHE A 432 -20.50 -4.92 -10.95
N ASP A 433 -19.83 -3.83 -11.28
CA ASP A 433 -19.68 -3.40 -12.67
C ASP A 433 -18.48 -4.10 -13.31
N GLU A 434 -18.32 -3.91 -14.61
CA GLU A 434 -17.13 -4.36 -15.32
C GLU A 434 -15.89 -3.58 -14.85
N PHE A 435 -14.81 -4.32 -14.62
CA PHE A 435 -13.53 -3.75 -14.20
C PHE A 435 -12.76 -3.32 -15.46
N ASN A 436 -13.29 -2.30 -16.16
CA ASN A 436 -12.75 -1.78 -17.42
C ASN A 436 -12.75 -0.22 -17.49
N GLY A 437 -11.88 0.34 -18.34
CA GLY A 437 -11.86 1.77 -18.67
C GLY A 437 -10.51 2.49 -18.48
N PRO A 438 -10.36 3.72 -19.01
CA PRO A 438 -9.19 4.56 -18.76
C PRO A 438 -9.15 5.00 -17.28
N GLY A 439 -8.00 4.84 -16.64
CA GLY A 439 -7.85 5.01 -15.18
C GLY A 439 -8.00 3.70 -14.39
N TYR A 440 -8.06 2.57 -15.09
CA TYR A 440 -8.18 1.25 -14.50
C TYR A 440 -6.97 0.38 -14.88
N GLY A 441 -5.92 0.40 -14.04
CA GLY A 441 -4.65 -0.30 -14.26
C GLY A 441 -4.64 -1.73 -13.71
N GLU A 442 -5.55 -2.59 -14.16
CA GLU A 442 -5.79 -3.85 -13.44
C GLU A 442 -4.95 -5.06 -13.87
N SER A 443 -4.75 -5.96 -12.90
CA SER A 443 -4.12 -7.25 -13.15
C SER A 443 -5.11 -8.20 -13.86
N ASN A 444 -4.60 -9.03 -14.77
CA ASN A 444 -5.42 -10.03 -15.45
C ASN A 444 -5.96 -11.16 -14.53
N ASN A 445 -5.74 -11.06 -13.21
CA ASN A 445 -6.17 -12.04 -12.22
C ASN A 445 -7.58 -11.79 -11.66
N ASN A 446 -8.25 -10.68 -11.97
CA ASN A 446 -9.60 -10.40 -11.49
C ASN A 446 -10.67 -10.95 -12.46
N VAL A 447 -11.74 -11.52 -11.93
CA VAL A 447 -12.83 -12.13 -12.70
C VAL A 447 -13.70 -11.08 -13.37
N MET A 448 -13.85 -9.90 -12.75
CA MET A 448 -14.67 -8.81 -13.30
C MET A 448 -14.04 -8.07 -14.49
N VAL A 449 -12.78 -8.35 -14.84
CA VAL A 449 -12.19 -7.81 -16.09
C VAL A 449 -12.75 -8.56 -17.29
N GLN A 450 -13.26 -7.83 -18.29
CA GLN A 450 -13.87 -8.42 -19.49
C GLN A 450 -12.94 -9.34 -20.30
N GLY A 451 -13.53 -10.22 -21.11
CA GLY A 451 -12.82 -11.05 -22.08
C GLY A 451 -12.58 -12.50 -21.65
N MET A 452 -12.22 -13.33 -22.65
CA MET A 452 -11.99 -14.77 -22.51
C MET A 452 -10.60 -15.04 -21.95
N ARG A 453 -10.54 -15.43 -20.67
CA ARG A 453 -9.30 -15.75 -19.96
C ARG A 453 -9.55 -16.83 -18.93
N GLY A 454 -8.55 -17.64 -18.64
CA GLY A 454 -8.67 -18.73 -17.69
C GLY A 454 -8.37 -18.30 -16.25
N LEU A 455 -9.35 -18.41 -15.35
CA LEU A 455 -9.20 -18.21 -13.89
C LEU A 455 -10.02 -19.26 -13.14
N TYR A 456 -9.51 -19.72 -11.99
CA TYR A 456 -10.21 -20.67 -11.12
C TYR A 456 -10.69 -20.07 -9.81
N ASN A 457 -10.16 -18.91 -9.43
CA ASN A 457 -10.44 -18.25 -8.16
C ASN A 457 -10.65 -16.75 -8.40
N LEU A 458 -11.23 -16.09 -7.40
CA LEU A 458 -11.34 -14.63 -7.36
C LEU A 458 -9.96 -13.97 -7.29
N GLY A 459 -9.85 -12.82 -7.95
CA GLY A 459 -8.70 -11.94 -7.85
C GLY A 459 -8.79 -10.99 -6.67
N PRO A 460 -7.70 -10.28 -6.39
CA PRO A 460 -7.61 -9.32 -5.29
C PRO A 460 -8.69 -8.22 -5.33
N ALA A 461 -8.92 -7.60 -6.49
CA ALA A 461 -9.90 -6.52 -6.62
C ALA A 461 -11.34 -7.04 -6.45
N ASP A 462 -11.63 -8.25 -6.94
CA ASP A 462 -12.95 -8.88 -6.75
C ASP A 462 -13.25 -9.07 -5.25
N ILE A 463 -12.25 -9.53 -4.48
CA ILE A 463 -12.36 -9.73 -3.02
C ILE A 463 -12.53 -8.39 -2.31
N ALA A 464 -11.73 -7.39 -2.68
CA ALA A 464 -11.76 -6.06 -2.06
C ALA A 464 -13.12 -5.36 -2.27
N VAL A 465 -13.61 -5.33 -3.51
CA VAL A 465 -14.92 -4.75 -3.86
C VAL A 465 -16.05 -5.48 -3.13
N TYR A 466 -16.00 -6.81 -3.07
CA TYR A 466 -16.97 -7.61 -2.33
C TYR A 466 -17.06 -7.20 -0.88
N ARG A 467 -15.91 -7.14 -0.22
CA ARG A 467 -15.82 -6.88 1.21
C ARG A 467 -16.23 -5.46 1.52
N GLN A 468 -15.86 -4.47 0.71
CA GLN A 468 -16.35 -3.11 0.88
C GLN A 468 -17.86 -2.98 0.67
N ARG A 469 -18.46 -3.83 -0.19
CA ARG A 469 -19.89 -3.78 -0.48
C ARG A 469 -20.74 -4.50 0.57
N TRP A 470 -20.26 -5.64 1.03
CA TRP A 470 -21.07 -6.62 1.76
C TRP A 470 -20.50 -6.98 3.14
N GLY A 471 -19.21 -6.78 3.38
CA GLY A 471 -18.57 -7.00 4.69
C GLY A 471 -18.63 -5.75 5.56
#